data_AF-A0A969DU16-F1
#
_entry.id   AF-A0A969DU16-F1
#
_cell.length_a   1.000
_cell.length_b   1.000
_cell.length_c   1.000
_cell.angle_alpha   90.00
_cell.angle_beta   90.00
_cell.angle_gamma   90.00
#
_symmetry.space_group_name_H-M   'P 1'
#
loop_
_entity.id
_entity.type
_entity.pdbx_description
1 polymer ?
#
loop_
_entity_poly.entity_id
_entity_poly.type
_entity_poly.pdbx_seq_one_letter_code
_entity_poly.pdbx_strand_id
1 'polypeptide(L)'
;MAKALGDPRVRQGVQITVIGEASLLGKAGASLLALVDRQEITLQSPPRSAGQAAGEAAVICPGVPTPTTGHLSFCWLQAAIAGAITGQFDAIVTGPIAKSVWHQAGHDYPGQTEVLAEGAG
;
A
#
# COMPACT_ATOMS: atom_id res chain seq x y z
N MET A 1 -2.78 8.18 -6.62
CA MET A 1 -3.15 6.80 -6.97
C MET A 1 -4.59 6.68 -7.46
N ALA A 2 -5.61 6.78 -6.60
CA ALA A 2 -7.02 6.58 -6.98
C ALA A 2 -7.49 7.40 -8.19
N LYS A 3 -7.10 8.68 -8.28
CA LYS A 3 -7.42 9.53 -9.45
C LYS A 3 -6.78 9.03 -10.75
N ALA A 4 -5.54 8.52 -10.69
CA ALA A 4 -4.86 7.95 -11.85
C ALA A 4 -5.51 6.65 -12.30
N LEU A 5 -5.91 5.79 -11.35
CA LEU A 5 -6.64 4.55 -11.65
C LEU A 5 -8.05 4.79 -12.20
N GLY A 6 -8.64 5.97 -11.95
CA GLY A 6 -9.87 6.40 -12.60
C GLY A 6 -9.73 6.64 -14.11
N ASP A 7 -8.52 6.88 -14.64
CA ASP A 7 -8.28 7.02 -16.07
C ASP A 7 -8.13 5.64 -16.73
N PRO A 8 -9.03 5.23 -17.65
CA PRO A 8 -8.97 3.93 -18.30
C PRO A 8 -7.65 3.69 -19.03
N ARG A 9 -6.97 4.75 -19.52
CA ARG A 9 -5.69 4.63 -20.23
C ARG A 9 -4.58 4.08 -19.35
N VAL A 10 -4.65 4.32 -18.04
CA VAL A 10 -3.69 3.78 -17.06
C VAL A 10 -3.88 2.27 -16.87
N ARG A 11 -5.10 1.77 -17.12
CA ARG A 11 -5.47 0.36 -16.93
C ARG A 11 -5.46 -0.44 -18.24
N GLN A 12 -5.19 0.21 -19.37
CA GLN A 12 -5.13 -0.46 -20.67
C GLN A 12 -3.84 -1.27 -20.80
N GLY A 13 -3.98 -2.57 -21.05
CA GLY A 13 -2.85 -3.45 -21.34
C GLY A 13 -1.96 -3.79 -20.14
N VAL A 14 -2.38 -3.47 -18.92
CA VAL A 14 -1.64 -3.76 -17.69
C VAL A 14 -2.55 -4.37 -16.64
N GLN A 15 -2.01 -5.27 -15.82
CA GLN A 15 -2.68 -5.76 -14.62
C GLN A 15 -2.21 -4.93 -13.43
N ILE A 16 -3.16 -4.35 -12.69
CA ILE A 16 -2.85 -3.47 -11.56
C ILE A 16 -3.32 -4.11 -10.27
N THR A 17 -2.37 -4.34 -9.37
CA THR A 17 -2.63 -4.71 -7.98
C THR A 17 -2.34 -3.51 -7.08
N VAL A 18 -3.34 -3.10 -6.32
CA VAL A 18 -3.20 -2.09 -5.26
C VAL A 18 -2.90 -2.83 -3.96
N ILE A 19 -1.71 -2.64 -3.41
CA ILE A 19 -1.35 -3.17 -2.09
C ILE A 19 -1.62 -2.11 -1.04
N GLY A 20 -2.59 -2.36 -0.17
CA GLY A 20 -2.98 -1.45 0.90
C GLY A 20 -4.45 -1.56 1.24
N GLU A 21 -4.95 -0.54 1.93
CA GLU A 21 -6.27 -0.57 2.53
C GLU A 21 -7.20 0.46 1.87
N ALA A 22 -8.26 0.00 1.20
CA ALA A 22 -9.15 0.87 0.40
C ALA A 22 -9.95 1.86 1.26
N SER A 23 -10.25 1.50 2.51
CA SER A 23 -10.95 2.37 3.46
C SER A 23 -10.20 3.68 3.74
N LEU A 24 -8.89 3.73 3.48
CA LEU A 24 -8.05 4.92 3.74
C LEU A 24 -8.15 6.00 2.69
N LEU A 25 -8.73 5.66 1.55
CA LEU A 25 -8.75 6.53 0.38
C LEU A 25 -10.01 7.41 0.33
N GLY A 26 -10.85 7.35 1.38
CA GLY A 26 -12.05 8.17 1.52
C GLY A 26 -12.96 8.05 0.29
N LYS A 27 -13.39 9.19 -0.28
CA LYS A 27 -14.17 9.22 -1.54
C LYS A 27 -13.49 8.50 -2.70
N ALA A 28 -12.15 8.50 -2.74
CA ALA A 28 -11.38 7.83 -3.76
C ALA A 28 -11.32 6.30 -3.54
N GLY A 29 -11.60 5.84 -2.32
CA GLY A 29 -11.75 4.42 -1.99
C GLY A 29 -12.98 3.80 -2.64
N ALA A 30 -14.12 4.50 -2.65
CA ALA A 30 -15.33 4.02 -3.33
C ALA A 30 -15.12 3.78 -4.83
N SER A 31 -14.40 4.68 -5.51
CA SER A 31 -14.03 4.50 -6.92
C SER A 31 -13.12 3.30 -7.12
N LEU A 32 -12.19 3.03 -6.20
CA LEU A 32 -11.32 1.85 -6.29
C LEU A 32 -12.08 0.56 -6.05
N LEU A 33 -12.98 0.51 -5.06
CA LEU A 33 -13.83 -0.64 -4.82
C LEU A 33 -14.70 -0.95 -6.06
N ALA A 34 -15.25 0.07 -6.71
CA ALA A 34 -15.98 -0.14 -7.97
C ALA A 34 -15.11 -0.71 -9.11
N LEU A 35 -13.81 -0.40 -9.14
CA LEU A 35 -12.88 -1.00 -10.11
C LEU A 35 -12.53 -2.45 -9.73
N VAL A 36 -12.43 -2.75 -8.43
CA VAL A 36 -12.25 -4.12 -7.92
C VAL A 36 -13.47 -4.97 -8.25
N ASP A 37 -14.68 -4.45 -8.03
CA ASP A 37 -15.95 -5.14 -8.32
C ASP A 37 -16.07 -5.49 -9.81
N ARG A 38 -15.53 -4.64 -10.69
CA ARG A 38 -15.46 -4.87 -12.15
C ARG A 38 -14.27 -5.73 -12.58
N GLN A 39 -13.45 -6.19 -11.64
CA GLN A 39 -12.21 -6.94 -11.88
C GLN A 39 -11.21 -6.20 -12.78
N GLU A 40 -11.25 -4.87 -12.76
CA GLU A 40 -10.32 -4.03 -13.53
C GLU A 40 -9.01 -3.78 -12.77
N ILE A 41 -9.01 -3.97 -11.45
CA ILE A 41 -7.84 -3.97 -10.56
C ILE A 41 -8.01 -5.03 -9.47
N THR A 42 -6.90 -5.44 -8.84
CA THR A 42 -6.91 -6.28 -7.64
C THR A 42 -6.55 -5.43 -6.42
N LEU A 43 -7.20 -5.67 -5.28
CA LEU A 43 -6.82 -5.08 -4.00
C LEU A 43 -6.24 -6.18 -3.09
N GLN A 44 -5.04 -5.94 -2.57
CA GLN A 44 -4.36 -6.86 -1.67
C GLN A 44 -4.02 -6.12 -0.37
N SER A 45 -4.58 -6.58 0.74
CA SER A 45 -4.16 -6.16 2.09
C SER A 45 -3.24 -7.23 2.65
N PRO A 46 -1.92 -7.00 2.76
CA PRO A 46 -1.00 -7.96 3.37
C PRO A 46 -1.45 -8.32 4.78
N PRO A 47 -1.24 -9.58 5.21
CA PRO A 47 -1.58 -9.99 6.56
C PRO A 47 -0.84 -9.11 7.57
N ARG A 48 -1.57 -8.67 8.61
CA ARG A 48 -0.95 -8.02 9.77
C ARG A 48 0.03 -9.01 10.39
N SER A 49 1.27 -8.59 10.62
CA SER A 49 2.32 -9.45 11.16
C SER A 49 1.87 -10.10 12.49
N ALA A 50 2.18 -11.39 12.66
CA ALA A 50 1.84 -12.14 13.87
C ALA A 50 2.43 -11.45 15.11
N GLY A 51 1.56 -11.04 16.04
CA GLY A 51 1.92 -10.25 17.23
C GLY A 51 1.14 -8.94 17.35
N GLN A 52 0.56 -8.45 16.25
CA GLN A 52 -0.48 -7.43 16.32
C GLN A 52 -1.82 -8.12 16.59
N ALA A 53 -2.32 -8.00 17.82
CA ALA A 53 -3.59 -8.61 18.21
C ALA A 53 -4.67 -8.31 17.16
N ALA A 54 -5.32 -9.36 16.66
CA ALA A 54 -6.46 -9.29 15.74
C ALA A 54 -7.71 -8.61 16.36
N GLY A 55 -7.58 -7.96 17.53
CA GLY A 55 -8.67 -7.44 18.35
C GLY A 55 -8.96 -5.95 18.19
N GLU A 56 -8.02 -5.14 17.71
CA GLU A 56 -8.32 -3.76 17.31
C GLU A 56 -8.15 -3.65 15.81
N ALA A 57 -9.28 -3.54 15.11
CA ALA A 57 -9.27 -2.81 13.86
C ALA A 57 -8.76 -1.41 14.19
N ALA A 58 -7.44 -1.21 14.06
CA ALA A 58 -6.83 0.08 14.29
C ALA A 58 -7.66 1.07 13.49
N VAL A 59 -8.28 2.02 14.19
CA VAL A 59 -9.15 2.99 13.55
C VAL A 59 -8.23 3.85 12.70
N ILE A 60 -8.24 3.63 11.39
CA ILE A 60 -7.43 4.41 10.48
C ILE A 60 -8.29 5.58 10.00
N CYS A 61 -7.90 6.77 10.44
CA CYS A 61 -8.53 8.02 10.04
C CYS A 61 -7.71 8.68 8.93
N PRO A 62 -8.27 8.91 7.73
CA PRO A 62 -7.59 9.66 6.68
C PRO A 62 -7.08 11.02 7.19
N GLY A 63 -5.83 11.33 6.89
CA GLY A 63 -5.18 12.58 7.34
C GLY A 63 -4.63 12.54 8.77
N VAL A 64 -4.79 11.43 9.51
CA VAL A 64 -4.28 11.26 10.87
C VAL A 64 -3.29 10.09 10.90
N PRO A 65 -2.01 10.31 10.61
CA PRO A 65 -1.03 9.25 10.62
C PRO A 65 -0.68 8.85 12.07
N THR A 66 -0.64 7.55 12.33
CA THR A 66 -0.29 6.93 13.62
C THR A 66 0.81 5.88 13.43
N PRO A 67 1.57 5.51 14.48
CA PRO A 67 2.59 4.46 14.38
C PRO A 67 2.05 3.16 13.75
N THR A 68 0.79 2.80 14.05
CA THR A 68 0.12 1.65 13.41
C THR A 68 0.00 1.82 11.90
N THR A 69 -0.44 2.99 11.42
CA THR A 69 -0.50 3.26 9.96
C THR A 69 0.88 3.33 9.32
N GLY A 70 1.89 3.80 10.05
CA GLY A 70 3.29 3.77 9.64
C GLY A 70 3.74 2.34 9.39
N HIS A 71 3.56 1.48 10.38
CA HIS A 71 3.86 0.06 10.28
C HIS A 71 3.14 -0.61 9.10
N LEU A 72 1.83 -0.37 8.95
CA LEU A 72 1.05 -0.94 7.84
C LEU A 72 1.61 -0.51 6.48
N SER A 73 1.86 0.79 6.30
CA SER A 73 2.41 1.30 5.03
C SER A 73 3.81 0.76 4.72
N PHE A 74 4.63 0.50 5.73
CA PHE A 74 5.92 -0.18 5.56
C PHE A 74 5.72 -1.63 5.11
N CYS A 75 4.82 -2.39 5.76
CA CYS A 75 4.50 -3.76 5.36
C CYS A 75 3.94 -3.86 3.94
N TRP A 76 3.16 -2.86 3.49
CA TRP A 76 2.67 -2.82 2.10
C TRP A 76 3.80 -2.64 1.10
N LEU A 77 4.77 -1.77 1.40
CA LEU A 77 5.94 -1.62 0.55
C LEU A 77 6.78 -2.90 0.49
N GLN A 78 7.02 -3.54 1.64
CA GLN A 78 7.73 -4.82 1.72
C GLN A 78 7.03 -5.92 0.90
N ALA A 79 5.70 -6.02 0.97
CA ALA A 79 4.94 -6.96 0.16
C ALA A 79 5.05 -6.67 -1.35
N ALA A 80 5.02 -5.39 -1.76
CA ALA A 80 5.22 -5.00 -3.15
C ALA A 80 6.62 -5.38 -3.67
N ILE A 81 7.64 -5.14 -2.85
CA ILE A 81 9.04 -5.50 -3.15
C ILE A 81 9.18 -7.01 -3.30
N ALA A 82 8.67 -7.79 -2.35
CA ALA A 82 8.71 -9.25 -2.42
C ALA A 82 8.01 -9.79 -3.69
N GLY A 83 6.86 -9.22 -4.06
CA GLY A 83 6.17 -9.56 -5.29
C GLY A 83 7.00 -9.23 -6.54
N ALA A 84 7.72 -8.10 -6.56
CA ALA A 84 8.59 -7.75 -7.67
C ALA A 84 9.79 -8.71 -7.79
N ILE A 85 10.46 -9.02 -6.69
CA ILE A 85 11.60 -9.96 -6.66
C ILE A 85 11.20 -11.35 -7.13
N THR A 86 10.00 -11.81 -6.76
CA THR A 86 9.48 -13.13 -7.13
C THR A 86 8.90 -13.19 -8.55
N GLY A 87 8.96 -12.07 -9.31
CA GLY A 87 8.39 -11.98 -10.65
C GLY A 87 6.86 -11.93 -10.69
N GLN A 88 6.21 -11.69 -9.55
CA GLN A 88 4.77 -11.47 -9.48
C GLN A 88 4.38 -10.09 -10.02
N PHE A 89 5.26 -9.09 -9.89
CA PHE A 89 5.04 -7.73 -10.37
C PHE A 89 6.20 -7.26 -11.25
N ASP A 90 5.90 -6.69 -12.42
CA ASP A 90 6.92 -6.11 -13.32
C ASP A 90 7.44 -4.75 -12.85
N ALA A 91 6.63 -4.02 -12.07
CA ALA A 91 6.97 -2.67 -11.60
C ALA A 91 6.21 -2.32 -10.31
N ILE A 92 6.79 -1.39 -9.55
CA ILE A 92 6.19 -0.83 -8.33
C ILE A 92 5.96 0.67 -8.54
N VAL A 93 4.76 1.14 -8.20
CA VAL A 93 4.43 2.56 -8.11
C VAL A 93 4.03 2.87 -6.67
N THR A 94 4.79 3.74 -5.99
CA THR A 94 4.51 4.07 -4.59
C THR A 94 3.61 5.29 -4.44
N GLY A 95 2.71 5.22 -3.45
CA GLY A 95 2.03 6.40 -2.91
C GLY A 95 2.90 7.16 -1.91
N PRO A 96 2.51 8.38 -1.51
CA PRO A 96 3.24 9.14 -0.49
C PRO A 96 3.22 8.42 0.86
N ILE A 97 4.33 8.53 1.60
CA ILE A 97 4.49 8.00 2.97
C ILE A 97 4.79 9.12 3.98
N ALA A 98 4.51 8.86 5.26
CA ALA A 98 4.90 9.72 6.35
C ALA A 98 6.14 9.14 7.07
N LYS A 99 7.34 9.59 6.68
CA LYS A 99 8.63 9.11 7.23
C LYS A 99 8.73 9.23 8.75
N SER A 100 8.22 10.33 9.32
CA SER A 100 8.18 10.54 10.77
C SER A 100 7.40 9.44 11.50
N VAL A 101 6.39 8.88 10.84
CA VAL A 101 5.51 7.86 11.41
C VAL A 101 6.09 6.46 11.22
N TRP A 102 6.93 6.26 10.19
CA TRP A 102 7.78 5.08 10.08
C TRP A 102 8.78 5.00 11.24
N HIS A 103 9.49 6.09 11.54
CA HIS A 103 10.42 6.13 12.69
C HIS A 103 9.67 5.84 14.01
N GLN A 104 8.50 6.45 14.22
CA GLN A 104 7.68 6.16 15.41
C GLN A 104 7.19 4.70 15.48
N ALA A 105 7.09 4.03 14.32
CA ALA A 105 6.73 2.62 14.21
C ALA A 105 7.92 1.67 14.33
N GLY A 106 9.14 2.17 14.57
CA GLY A 106 10.38 1.40 14.68
C GLY A 106 11.06 1.10 13.35
N HIS A 107 10.68 1.78 12.27
CA HIS A 107 11.26 1.61 10.93
C HIS A 107 12.17 2.80 10.60
N ASP A 108 13.47 2.66 10.93
CA ASP A 108 14.48 3.72 10.78
C ASP A 108 15.03 3.83 9.36
N TYR A 109 14.15 4.19 8.42
CA TYR A 109 14.51 4.46 7.04
C TYR A 109 14.33 5.93 6.69
N PRO A 110 15.33 6.56 6.03
CA PRO A 110 15.23 7.95 5.59
C PRO A 110 14.18 8.14 4.48
N GLY A 111 13.72 7.08 3.81
CA GLY A 111 12.69 7.13 2.78
C GLY A 111 12.37 5.79 2.12
N GLN A 112 11.45 5.84 1.15
CA GLN A 112 11.05 4.67 0.35
C GLN A 112 12.17 4.19 -0.55
N THR A 113 12.99 5.12 -1.07
CA THR A 113 14.10 4.81 -1.98
C THR A 113 15.09 3.86 -1.33
N GLU A 114 15.39 4.07 -0.05
CA GLU A 114 16.35 3.26 0.70
C GLU A 114 15.79 1.86 1.01
N VAL A 115 14.50 1.76 1.33
CA VAL A 115 13.82 0.46 1.48
C VAL A 115 13.81 -0.31 0.16
N LEU A 116 13.52 0.37 -0.95
CA LEU A 116 13.53 -0.22 -2.29
C LEU A 116 14.94 -0.68 -2.69
N ALA A 117 15.97 0.12 -2.42
CA ALA A 117 17.34 -0.21 -2.73
C ALA A 117 17.84 -1.42 -1.92
N GLU A 118 17.48 -1.51 -0.65
CA GLU A 118 17.81 -2.67 0.20
C GLU A 118 17.10 -3.94 -0.28
N GLY A 119 15.81 -3.82 -0.63
CA GLY A 119 15.01 -4.96 -1.05
C GLY A 119 15.29 -5.45 -2.48
N ALA A 120 15.71 -4.58 -3.39
CA ALA A 120 15.96 -4.92 -4.80
C ALA A 120 17.35 -5.56 -5.06
N GLY A 121 18.06 -5.97 -4.00
CA GLY A 121 19.44 -6.48 -4.02
C GLY A 121 19.76 -7.48 -5.13
#